data_AF-A0A972N109-F1
#
_entry.id   AF-A0A972N109-F1
#
_cell.length_a   1.000
_cell.length_b   1.000
_cell.length_c   1.000
_cell.angle_alpha   90.00
_cell.angle_beta   90.00
_cell.angle_gamma   90.00
#
_symmetry.space_group_name_H-M   'P 1'
#
loop_
_entity.id
_entity.type
_entity.pdbx_description
1 polymer ?
#
loop_
_entity_poly.entity_id
_entity_poly.type
_entity_poly.pdbx_seq_one_letter_code
_entity_poly.pdbx_strand_id
1 'polypeptide(L)'
;MRFAALTLATVSMIAAPVALQAQAASEACQQAQMDVQNDVNGTLWLAAGFFLGILGVGAAYVLEPDPPATRLVGKDPQYVAVYTDCYKRAGKDIQVKKAAIGCVASTVLATLCYGSYCCLVAGAAASANSGY
;
A
#
# COMPACT_ATOMS: atom_id res chain seq x y z
N MET A 1 16.06 38.31 -37.20
CA MET A 1 16.50 36.89 -37.17
C MET A 1 17.47 36.58 -36.02
N ARG A 2 18.48 37.42 -35.73
CA ARG A 2 19.44 37.19 -34.62
C ARG A 2 18.82 37.14 -33.21
N PHE A 3 17.82 37.97 -32.91
CA PHE A 3 17.14 37.98 -31.61
C PHE A 3 16.26 36.74 -31.33
N ALA A 4 15.63 36.17 -32.37
CA ALA A 4 14.79 34.98 -32.23
C ALA A 4 15.61 33.70 -31.98
N ALA A 5 16.83 33.62 -32.52
CA ALA A 5 17.75 32.52 -32.25
C ALA A 5 18.29 32.57 -30.81
N LEU A 6 18.54 33.77 -30.28
CA LEU A 6 18.99 33.97 -28.90
C LEU A 6 17.91 33.57 -27.89
N THR A 7 16.65 33.93 -28.12
CA THR A 7 15.54 33.55 -27.23
C THR A 7 15.26 32.05 -27.24
N LEU A 8 15.34 31.39 -28.41
CA LEU A 8 15.21 29.93 -28.52
C LEU A 8 16.35 29.18 -27.82
N ALA A 9 17.59 29.68 -27.91
CA ALA A 9 18.74 29.10 -27.23
C ALA A 9 18.60 29.19 -25.69
N THR A 10 18.09 30.32 -25.18
CA THR A 10 17.85 30.48 -23.73
C THR A 10 16.75 29.58 -23.19
N VAL A 11 15.70 29.31 -23.96
CA VAL A 11 14.62 28.39 -23.54
C VAL A 11 15.12 26.94 -23.49
N SER A 12 15.98 26.53 -24.42
CA SER A 12 16.58 25.19 -24.45
C SER A 12 17.47 24.90 -23.23
N MET A 13 18.26 25.90 -22.78
CA MET A 13 19.13 25.74 -21.61
C MET A 13 18.38 25.58 -20.28
N ILE A 14 17.13 26.06 -20.20
CA ILE A 14 16.30 25.95 -18.99
C ILE A 14 15.47 24.65 -19.01
N ALA A 15 15.02 24.21 -20.19
CA ALA A 15 14.18 23.01 -20.31
C ALA A 15 14.95 21.69 -20.09
N ALA A 16 16.22 21.62 -20.52
CA ALA A 16 17.04 20.42 -20.40
C ALA A 16 17.27 19.94 -18.95
N PRO A 17 17.67 20.79 -17.98
CA PRO A 17 17.84 20.34 -16.60
C PRO A 17 16.52 19.96 -15.92
N VAL A 18 15.41 20.62 -16.26
CA VAL A 18 14.08 20.30 -15.71
C VAL A 18 13.59 18.92 -16.17
N ALA A 19 13.81 18.58 -17.45
CA ALA A 19 13.46 17.26 -17.96
C ALA A 19 14.28 16.14 -17.29
N LEU A 20 15.60 16.33 -17.14
CA LEU A 20 16.45 15.36 -16.43
C LEU A 20 16.05 15.17 -14.97
N GLN A 21 15.69 16.26 -14.28
CA GLN A 21 15.31 16.21 -12.87
C GLN A 21 13.95 15.52 -12.66
N ALA A 22 13.00 15.72 -13.59
CA ALA A 22 11.73 15.00 -13.59
C ALA A 22 11.92 13.49 -13.86
N GLN A 23 12.83 13.12 -14.77
CA GLN A 23 13.16 11.71 -15.03
C GLN A 23 13.81 11.03 -13.82
N ALA A 24 14.83 11.64 -13.21
CA ALA A 24 15.48 11.11 -12.02
C ALA A 24 14.49 10.91 -10.85
N ALA A 25 13.55 11.84 -10.66
CA ALA A 25 12.49 11.70 -9.66
C ALA A 25 11.54 10.53 -9.97
N SER A 26 11.18 10.34 -11.24
CA SER A 26 10.32 9.23 -11.66
C SER A 26 10.98 7.87 -11.45
N GLU A 27 12.26 7.74 -11.76
CA GLU A 27 13.06 6.52 -11.54
C GLU A 27 13.20 6.21 -10.05
N ALA A 28 13.48 7.21 -9.22
CA ALA A 28 13.53 7.05 -7.76
C ALA A 28 12.21 6.49 -7.20
N CYS A 29 11.09 6.99 -7.70
CA CYS A 29 9.77 6.54 -7.27
C CYS A 29 9.44 5.12 -7.74
N GLN A 30 9.79 4.76 -8.98
CA GLN A 30 9.58 3.40 -9.49
C GLN A 30 10.42 2.38 -8.72
N GLN A 31 11.68 2.70 -8.45
CA GLN A 31 12.57 1.85 -7.65
C GLN A 31 12.00 1.65 -6.24
N ALA A 32 11.58 2.74 -5.59
CA ALA A 32 10.96 2.69 -4.26
C ALA A 32 9.72 1.78 -4.22
N GLN A 33 8.87 1.85 -5.25
CA GLN A 33 7.68 0.99 -5.36
C GLN A 33 8.05 -0.49 -5.51
N MET A 34 9.06 -0.81 -6.32
CA MET A 34 9.54 -2.19 -6.48
C MET A 34 10.15 -2.73 -5.20
N ASP A 35 10.93 -1.91 -4.51
CA ASP A 35 11.61 -2.29 -3.27
C ASP A 35 10.61 -2.55 -2.15
N VAL A 36 9.63 -1.65 -1.97
CA VAL A 36 8.64 -1.80 -0.91
C VAL A 36 7.73 -3.01 -1.10
N GLN A 37 7.48 -3.45 -2.34
CA GLN A 37 6.74 -4.70 -2.61
C GLN A 37 7.47 -5.93 -2.08
N ASN A 38 8.81 -5.91 -2.12
CA ASN A 38 9.64 -7.02 -1.64
C ASN A 38 9.89 -6.94 -0.13
N ASP A 39 9.96 -5.72 0.42
CA ASP A 39 10.26 -5.49 1.82
C ASP A 39 9.00 -5.62 2.73
N VAL A 40 7.82 -5.24 2.24
CA VAL A 40 6.58 -5.30 3.02
C VAL A 40 5.99 -6.71 2.99
N ASN A 41 5.94 -7.34 4.16
CA ASN A 41 5.30 -8.64 4.31
C ASN A 41 3.77 -8.51 4.29
N GLY A 42 3.17 -8.60 3.10
CA GLY A 42 1.72 -8.52 2.93
C GLY A 42 0.94 -9.60 3.68
N THR A 43 1.53 -10.78 3.93
CA THR A 43 0.89 -11.87 4.68
C THR A 43 0.74 -11.51 6.15
N LEU A 44 1.73 -10.84 6.74
CA LEU A 44 1.66 -10.34 8.10
C LEU A 44 0.49 -9.36 8.26
N TRP A 45 0.37 -8.41 7.33
CA TRP A 45 -0.71 -7.43 7.37
C TRP A 45 -2.09 -8.03 7.09
N LEU A 46 -2.17 -9.06 6.24
CA LEU A 46 -3.40 -9.84 6.07
C LEU A 46 -3.80 -10.53 7.37
N ALA A 47 -2.86 -11.19 8.05
CA ALA A 47 -3.12 -11.84 9.33
C ALA A 47 -3.51 -10.81 10.40
N ALA A 48 -2.83 -9.66 10.46
CA ALA A 48 -3.18 -8.57 11.37
C ALA A 48 -4.63 -8.10 11.14
N GLY A 49 -5.04 -7.90 9.88
CA GLY A 49 -6.42 -7.58 9.54
C GLY A 49 -7.41 -8.69 9.90
N PHE A 50 -7.04 -9.95 9.71
CA PHE A 50 -7.90 -11.10 10.00
C PHE A 50 -8.18 -11.27 11.49
N PHE A 51 -7.15 -11.22 12.33
CA PHE A 51 -7.28 -11.45 13.77
C PHE A 51 -7.67 -10.19 14.56
N LEU A 52 -7.19 -9.02 14.16
CA LEU A 52 -7.43 -7.76 14.89
C LEU A 52 -8.54 -6.90 14.24
N GLY A 53 -9.05 -7.30 13.07
CA GLY A 53 -10.11 -6.58 12.36
C GLY A 53 -9.73 -5.13 12.06
N ILE A 54 -10.58 -4.20 12.50
CA ILE A 54 -10.39 -2.76 12.28
C ILE A 54 -9.13 -2.22 12.96
N LEU A 55 -8.70 -2.81 14.09
CA LEU A 55 -7.47 -2.41 14.77
C LEU A 55 -6.23 -2.77 13.93
N GLY A 56 -6.27 -3.88 13.20
CA GLY A 56 -5.22 -4.27 12.26
C GLY A 56 -5.09 -3.29 11.09
N VAL A 57 -6.22 -2.78 10.59
CA VAL A 57 -6.25 -1.74 9.54
C VAL A 57 -5.76 -0.40 10.07
N GLY A 58 -6.15 -0.03 11.30
CA GLY A 58 -5.67 1.19 11.96
C GLY A 58 -4.16 1.17 12.18
N ALA A 59 -3.62 0.03 12.65
CA ALA A 59 -2.19 -0.15 12.82
C ALA A 59 -1.43 0.00 11.48
N ALA A 60 -1.96 -0.56 10.39
CA ALA A 60 -1.39 -0.40 9.05
C ALA A 60 -1.41 1.05 8.52
N TYR A 61 -2.29 1.90 9.06
CA TYR A 61 -2.37 3.31 8.66
C TYR A 61 -1.35 4.19 9.41
N VAL A 62 -1.02 3.82 10.65
CA VAL A 62 -0.13 4.58 11.55
C VAL A 62 1.33 4.12 11.40
N LEU A 63 1.56 2.82 11.18
CA LEU A 63 2.90 2.26 11.02
C LEU A 63 3.38 2.44 9.59
N GLU A 64 4.15 3.50 9.36
CA GLU A 64 4.77 3.73 8.06
C GLU A 64 5.95 2.76 7.86
N PRO A 65 6.09 2.16 6.66
CA PRO A 65 7.28 1.40 6.31
C PRO A 65 8.42 2.36 5.97
N ASP A 66 9.54 2.21 6.67
CA ASP A 66 10.74 3.00 6.43
C ASP A 66 11.71 2.26 5.49
N PRO A 67 12.26 2.94 4.48
CA PRO A 67 13.23 2.34 3.58
C PRO A 67 14.56 2.05 4.30
N PRO A 68 15.25 0.95 3.95
CA PRO A 68 16.54 0.62 4.55
C PRO A 68 17.60 1.68 4.19
N ALA A 69 18.27 2.23 5.22
CA ALA A 69 19.25 3.31 5.08
C ALA A 69 20.39 2.98 4.12
N THR A 70 20.77 1.70 4.00
CA THR A 70 21.81 1.22 3.07
C THR A 70 21.53 1.57 1.60
N ARG A 71 20.26 1.68 1.21
CA ARG A 71 19.86 2.04 -0.17
C ARG A 71 19.93 3.56 -0.44
N LEU A 72 20.06 4.35 0.61
CA LEU A 72 20.09 5.82 0.55
C LEU A 72 21.51 6.40 0.70
N VAL A 73 22.49 5.59 1.10
CA VAL A 73 23.88 6.02 1.25
C VAL A 73 24.46 6.47 -0.10
N GLY A 74 25.00 7.70 -0.14
CA GLY A 74 25.63 8.27 -1.33
C GLY A 74 24.66 8.79 -2.39
N LYS A 75 23.35 8.77 -2.14
CA LYS A 75 22.35 9.44 -2.99
C LYS A 75 22.25 10.92 -2.63
N ASP A 76 21.87 11.74 -3.61
CA ASP A 76 21.63 13.15 -3.37
C ASP A 76 20.36 13.37 -2.51
N PRO A 77 20.25 14.50 -1.80
CA PRO A 77 19.13 14.76 -0.89
C PRO A 77 17.77 14.76 -1.59
N GLN A 78 17.71 15.14 -2.86
CA GLN A 78 16.46 15.20 -3.62
C GLN A 78 16.00 13.79 -4.03
N TYR A 79 16.92 12.91 -4.43
CA TYR A 79 16.62 11.50 -4.64
C TYR A 79 16.12 10.84 -3.36
N VAL A 80 16.80 11.08 -2.23
CA VAL A 80 16.41 10.50 -0.93
C VAL A 80 15.00 10.91 -0.53
N ALA A 81 14.65 12.19 -0.69
CA ALA A 81 13.32 12.69 -0.39
C ALA A 81 12.24 12.01 -1.26
N VAL A 82 12.42 12.03 -2.59
CA VAL A 82 11.44 11.44 -3.52
C VAL A 82 11.30 9.94 -3.32
N TYR A 83 12.43 9.23 -3.15
CA TYR A 83 12.44 7.79 -2.90
C TYR A 83 11.70 7.46 -1.60
N THR A 84 12.00 8.16 -0.51
CA THR A 84 11.38 7.90 0.80
C THR A 84 9.88 8.16 0.79
N ASP A 85 9.44 9.27 0.18
CA ASP A 85 8.02 9.60 0.06
C ASP A 85 7.26 8.55 -0.76
N CYS A 86 7.82 8.12 -1.89
CA CYS A 86 7.22 7.08 -2.71
C CYS A 86 7.19 5.72 -2.00
N TYR A 87 8.25 5.37 -1.28
CA TYR A 87 8.34 4.13 -0.50
C TYR A 87 7.27 4.08 0.58
N LYS A 88 7.16 5.13 1.40
CA LYS A 88 6.17 5.24 2.47
C LYS A 88 4.74 5.15 1.95
N ARG A 89 4.43 5.89 0.89
CA ARG A 89 3.09 5.89 0.28
C ARG A 89 2.72 4.52 -0.27
N ALA A 90 3.59 3.91 -1.07
CA ALA A 90 3.31 2.62 -1.69
C ALA A 90 3.26 1.50 -0.64
N GLY A 91 4.16 1.53 0.35
CA GLY A 91 4.15 0.55 1.42
C GLY A 91 2.89 0.65 2.27
N LYS A 92 2.48 1.85 2.69
CA LYS A 92 1.22 2.06 3.43
C LYS A 92 0.02 1.54 2.65
N ASP A 93 -0.05 1.78 1.35
CA ASP A 93 -1.12 1.27 0.48
C ASP A 93 -1.16 -0.27 0.49
N ILE A 94 -0.01 -0.94 0.40
CA ILE A 94 0.08 -2.41 0.49
C ILE A 94 -0.41 -2.89 1.86
N GLN A 95 0.09 -2.31 2.95
CA GLN A 95 -0.27 -2.72 4.32
C GLN A 95 -1.77 -2.58 4.56
N VAL A 96 -2.34 -1.41 4.24
CA VAL A 96 -3.77 -1.12 4.44
C VAL A 96 -4.64 -2.02 3.56
N LYS A 97 -4.28 -2.23 2.28
CA LYS A 97 -5.04 -3.14 1.40
C LYS A 97 -5.04 -4.57 1.92
N LYS A 98 -3.89 -5.08 2.35
CA LYS A 98 -3.80 -6.45 2.87
C LYS A 98 -4.53 -6.61 4.20
N ALA A 99 -4.42 -5.64 5.11
CA ALA A 99 -5.16 -5.62 6.37
C ALA A 99 -6.68 -5.51 6.14
N ALA A 100 -7.12 -4.68 5.18
CA ALA A 100 -8.54 -4.57 4.84
C ALA A 100 -9.09 -5.89 4.28
N ILE A 101 -8.35 -6.56 3.40
CA ILE A 101 -8.71 -7.90 2.90
C ILE A 101 -8.85 -8.89 4.05
N GLY A 102 -7.89 -8.90 4.99
CA GLY A 102 -7.96 -9.74 6.18
C GLY A 102 -9.21 -9.49 7.03
N CYS A 103 -9.54 -8.22 7.28
CA CYS A 103 -10.71 -7.83 8.08
C CYS A 103 -12.05 -8.21 7.42
N VAL A 104 -12.15 -8.06 6.09
CA VAL A 104 -13.34 -8.50 5.36
C VAL A 104 -13.45 -10.01 5.39
N ALA A 105 -12.33 -10.72 5.16
CA ALA A 105 -12.30 -12.18 5.19
C ALA A 105 -12.72 -12.76 6.55
N SER A 106 -12.26 -12.17 7.66
CA SER A 106 -12.67 -12.62 9.00
C SER A 106 -14.15 -12.37 9.27
N THR A 107 -14.69 -11.23 8.81
CA THR A 107 -16.11 -10.92 8.94
C THR A 107 -16.99 -11.90 8.15
N VAL A 108 -16.60 -12.21 6.91
CA VAL A 108 -17.31 -13.17 6.06
C VAL A 108 -17.25 -14.58 6.66
N LEU A 109 -16.09 -14.99 7.15
CA LEU A 109 -15.95 -16.30 7.78
C LEU A 109 -16.82 -16.42 9.05
N ALA A 110 -16.81 -15.38 9.89
CA ALA A 110 -17.61 -15.33 11.11
C ALA A 110 -19.11 -15.45 10.80
N THR A 111 -19.62 -14.70 9.80
CA THR A 111 -21.05 -14.77 9.42
C THR A 111 -21.45 -16.12 8.85
N LEU A 112 -20.61 -16.76 8.05
CA LEU A 112 -20.86 -18.11 7.52
C LEU A 112 -20.85 -19.17 8.63
N CYS A 113 -19.92 -19.10 9.58
CA CYS A 113 -19.87 -20.02 10.71
C CYS A 113 -21.08 -19.83 11.64
N TYR A 114 -21.42 -18.58 12.00
CA TYR A 114 -22.56 -18.31 12.87
C TYR A 114 -23.90 -18.65 12.18
N GLY A 115 -24.03 -18.34 10.89
CA GLY A 115 -25.22 -18.66 10.10
C GLY A 115 -25.44 -20.17 9.96
N SER A 116 -24.40 -20.94 9.67
CA SER A 116 -24.52 -22.40 9.59
C SER A 116 -24.85 -23.04 10.94
N TYR A 117 -24.24 -22.56 12.03
CA TYR A 117 -24.59 -22.98 13.39
C TYR A 117 -26.07 -22.68 13.71
N CYS A 118 -26.56 -21.47 13.43
CA CYS A 118 -27.97 -21.11 13.63
C CYS A 118 -28.92 -21.97 12.78
N CYS A 119 -28.59 -22.27 11.53
CA CYS A 119 -29.40 -23.13 10.67
C CYS A 119 -29.48 -24.57 11.20
N LEU A 120 -28.36 -25.12 11.71
CA LEU A 120 -28.34 -26.46 12.30
C LEU A 120 -29.20 -26.53 13.58
N VAL A 121 -29.09 -25.54 14.46
CA VAL A 121 -29.88 -25.47 15.70
C VAL A 121 -31.37 -25.28 15.39
N ALA A 122 -31.71 -24.40 14.44
CA ALA A 122 -33.10 -24.19 14.02
C ALA A 122 -33.71 -25.43 13.35
N GLY A 123 -32.94 -26.15 12.52
CA GLY A 123 -33.38 -27.41 11.91
C GLY A 123 -33.64 -28.51 12.94
N ALA A 124 -32.79 -28.63 13.97
CA ALA A 124 -33.00 -29.56 15.08
C ALA A 124 -34.20 -29.18 15.96
N ALA A 125 -34.46 -27.88 16.17
CA ALA A 125 -35.65 -27.42 16.88
C ALA A 125 -36.94 -27.67 16.07
N ALA A 126 -36.88 -27.52 14.74
CA ALA A 126 -38.01 -27.79 13.85
C ALA A 126 -38.36 -29.29 13.76
N SER A 127 -37.36 -30.18 13.80
CA SER A 127 -37.61 -31.63 13.84
C SER A 127 -38.13 -32.12 15.20
N ALA A 128 -37.79 -31.44 16.30
CA ALA A 128 -38.35 -31.74 17.62
C ALA A 128 -39.83 -31.34 17.76
N ASN A 129 -40.28 -30.28 17.07
CA ASN A 129 -41.64 -29.74 17.19
C ASN A 129 -42.65 -30.37 16.21
N SER A 130 -42.22 -31.23 15.30
CA SER A 130 -43.05 -31.95 14.31
C SER A 130 -43.40 -33.39 14.74
N GLY A 131 -42.94 -33.80 15.92
CA GLY A 131 -43.22 -35.11 16.53
C GLY A 131 -44.37 -35.13 17.56
N TYR A 132 -45.13 -34.04 17.69
CA TYR A 132 -46.35 -33.95 18.51
C TYR A 132 -47.58 -33.74 17.63
#